data_AF-F8GYL6-F1
#
_entry.id   AF-F8GYL6-F1
#
_cell.length_a   1.000
_cell.length_b   1.000
_cell.length_c   1.000
_cell.angle_alpha   90.00
_cell.angle_beta   90.00
_cell.angle_gamma   90.00
#
_symmetry.space_group_name_H-M   'P 1'
#
loop_
_entity.id
_entity.type
_entity.pdbx_description
1 polymer ?
#
loop_
_entity_poly.entity_id
_entity_poly.type
_entity_poly.pdbx_seq_one_letter_code
_entity_poly.pdbx_strand_id
1 'polypeptide(L)'
;MNRTMRHCTGSIQLQSDLLTMASLATTSAGRAPVGRSSIEDTDAGRDSCMDALIEWLPLDIPAEDSCAIVRGDFRCDNMIFHPTNSEVVAVLDWELSTLGDPLADFAYQAMMYRMPPSIVAGLAGADLKALNIPSEEKYVRDYCTRTGRTDIESWPFYIAFNFFRMVAIFHGIKGRVLRGTAVSVHARDRAASFTVLAELAYRSMKECQ
;
A
#
# COMPACT_ATOMS: atom_id res chain seq x y z
N MET A 1 12.29 -26.90 24.87
CA MET A 1 11.09 -26.19 24.38
C MET A 1 11.46 -25.49 23.07
N ASN A 2 11.40 -26.22 21.95
CA ASN A 2 11.77 -25.71 20.62
C ASN A 2 10.64 -24.81 20.12
N ARG A 3 10.77 -23.49 20.32
CA ARG A 3 10.05 -22.53 19.47
C ARG A 3 10.76 -22.52 18.13
N THR A 4 10.15 -23.14 17.13
CA THR A 4 10.46 -22.91 15.73
C THR A 4 10.32 -21.41 15.48
N MET A 5 11.43 -20.67 15.45
CA MET A 5 11.45 -19.34 14.84
C MET A 5 11.07 -19.58 13.38
N ARG A 6 9.83 -19.25 13.01
CA ARG A 6 9.50 -19.14 11.60
C ARG A 6 10.42 -18.04 11.07
N HIS A 7 11.30 -18.39 10.13
CA HIS A 7 12.06 -17.40 9.40
C HIS A 7 11.05 -16.44 8.76
N CYS A 8 11.08 -15.17 9.19
CA CYS A 8 10.33 -14.12 8.50
C CYS A 8 11.01 -13.94 7.16
N THR A 9 10.28 -14.22 6.09
CA THR A 9 10.73 -13.98 4.72
C THR A 9 9.80 -12.93 4.11
N GLY A 10 10.38 -11.90 3.48
CA GLY A 10 9.64 -10.75 2.96
C GLY A 10 8.55 -11.17 1.97
N SER A 11 8.89 -12.13 1.12
CA SER A 11 7.98 -12.74 0.13
C SER A 11 6.80 -13.47 0.77
N ILE A 12 6.98 -14.16 1.91
CA ILE A 12 5.86 -14.78 2.63
C ILE A 12 4.94 -13.72 3.22
N GLN A 13 5.50 -12.61 3.74
CA GLN A 13 4.68 -11.51 4.25
C GLN A 13 3.87 -10.87 3.12
N LEU A 14 4.48 -10.56 1.98
CA LEU A 14 3.79 -10.04 0.80
C LEU A 14 2.66 -10.98 0.35
N GLN A 15 2.90 -12.29 0.27
CA GLN A 15 1.87 -13.27 -0.06
C GLN A 15 0.72 -13.25 0.95
N SER A 16 1.02 -13.17 2.25
CA SER A 16 0.01 -13.09 3.32
C SER A 16 -0.83 -11.81 3.21
N ASP A 17 -0.18 -10.67 2.93
CA ASP A 17 -0.84 -9.38 2.76
C ASP A 17 -1.74 -9.39 1.53
N LEU A 18 -1.27 -9.94 0.41
CA LEU A 18 -2.07 -10.14 -0.80
C LEU A 18 -3.31 -10.98 -0.54
N LEU A 19 -3.17 -12.11 0.15
CA LEU A 19 -4.32 -12.98 0.49
C LEU A 19 -5.34 -12.22 1.36
N THR A 20 -4.86 -11.44 2.32
CA THR A 20 -5.73 -10.64 3.20
C THR A 20 -6.48 -9.57 2.41
N MET A 21 -5.79 -8.83 1.55
CA MET A 21 -6.39 -7.78 0.71
C MET A 21 -7.35 -8.34 -0.34
N ALA A 22 -6.98 -9.43 -1.01
CA ALA A 22 -7.83 -10.11 -1.98
C ALA A 22 -9.11 -10.65 -1.33
N SER A 23 -9.01 -11.25 -0.13
CA SER A 23 -10.19 -11.74 0.60
C SER A 23 -11.19 -10.62 0.93
N LEU A 24 -10.72 -9.40 1.20
CA LEU A 24 -11.59 -8.24 1.41
C LEU A 24 -12.26 -7.77 0.11
N ALA A 25 -11.64 -8.06 -1.05
CA ALA A 25 -12.05 -7.56 -2.36
C ALA A 25 -12.97 -8.51 -3.15
N THR A 26 -12.74 -9.84 -3.09
CA THR A 26 -13.35 -10.81 -4.02
C THR A 26 -14.63 -11.47 -3.53
N THR A 27 -15.18 -11.06 -2.38
CA THR A 27 -16.30 -11.80 -1.79
C THR A 27 -17.62 -11.45 -2.49
N SER A 28 -17.98 -12.22 -3.52
CA SER A 28 -19.33 -12.33 -4.08
C SER A 28 -19.78 -13.80 -4.13
N ALA A 29 -20.82 -14.13 -3.34
CA ALA A 29 -21.70 -15.30 -3.42
C ALA A 29 -21.07 -16.70 -3.64
N GLY A 30 -20.79 -17.43 -2.56
CA GLY A 30 -20.51 -18.87 -2.66
C GLY A 30 -19.98 -19.55 -1.39
N ARG A 31 -20.89 -19.88 -0.46
CA ARG A 31 -20.73 -20.88 0.64
C ARG A 31 -19.80 -20.50 1.80
N ALA A 32 -20.37 -19.88 2.84
CA ALA A 32 -19.74 -19.71 4.15
C ALA A 32 -19.66 -21.03 4.94
N PRO A 33 -18.54 -21.36 5.63
CA PRO A 33 -18.57 -22.20 6.81
C PRO A 33 -18.95 -21.36 8.04
N VAL A 34 -19.86 -21.90 8.83
CA VAL A 34 -20.41 -21.28 10.05
C VAL A 34 -19.31 -21.04 11.08
N GLY A 35 -19.15 -19.79 11.52
CA GLY A 35 -18.50 -19.45 12.79
C GLY A 35 -17.42 -18.38 12.72
N ARG A 36 -17.79 -17.11 12.45
CA ARG A 36 -17.19 -15.85 12.97
C ARG A 36 -17.88 -14.68 12.25
N SER A 37 -18.40 -13.71 12.98
CA SER A 37 -19.07 -12.53 12.40
C SER A 37 -18.05 -11.61 11.72
N SER A 38 -17.74 -11.88 10.46
CA SER A 38 -17.13 -10.91 9.55
C SER A 38 -18.21 -10.51 8.57
N ILE A 39 -18.68 -9.26 8.64
CA ILE A 39 -19.63 -8.72 7.67
C ILE A 39 -18.90 -8.70 6.33
N GLU A 40 -19.28 -9.60 5.44
CA GLU A 40 -18.74 -9.75 4.08
C GLU A 40 -19.03 -8.47 3.28
N ASP A 41 -18.00 -7.85 2.68
CA ASP A 41 -18.13 -6.52 2.06
C ASP A 41 -18.57 -6.61 0.58
N THR A 42 -19.75 -7.17 0.33
CA THR A 42 -20.35 -7.31 -1.01
C THR A 42 -20.75 -5.97 -1.64
N ASP A 43 -20.91 -4.93 -0.82
CA ASP A 43 -21.58 -3.69 -1.22
C ASP A 43 -20.71 -2.80 -2.12
N ALA A 44 -19.39 -2.89 -1.98
CA ALA A 44 -18.46 -2.10 -2.79
C ALA A 44 -18.44 -2.51 -4.29
N GLY A 45 -18.97 -3.70 -4.62
CA GLY A 45 -19.04 -4.23 -5.98
C GLY A 45 -17.69 -4.72 -6.53
N ARG A 46 -17.73 -5.43 -7.65
CA ARG A 46 -16.52 -5.89 -8.38
C ARG A 46 -15.95 -4.79 -9.26
N ASP A 47 -14.64 -4.83 -9.48
CA ASP A 47 -13.92 -3.93 -10.36
C ASP A 47 -12.87 -4.72 -11.16
N SER A 48 -12.89 -4.61 -12.50
CA SER A 48 -12.04 -5.41 -13.37
C SER A 48 -10.56 -5.05 -13.26
N CYS A 49 -10.22 -3.80 -12.92
CA CYS A 49 -8.83 -3.39 -12.71
C CYS A 49 -8.29 -4.04 -11.44
N MET A 50 -9.10 -4.07 -10.39
CA MET A 50 -8.76 -4.75 -9.13
C MET A 50 -8.66 -6.27 -9.31
N ASP A 51 -9.60 -6.89 -10.03
CA ASP A 51 -9.57 -8.33 -10.32
C ASP A 51 -8.28 -8.73 -11.05
N ALA A 52 -7.83 -7.95 -12.03
CA ALA A 52 -6.59 -8.21 -12.76
C ALA A 52 -5.34 -8.14 -11.86
N LEU A 53 -5.31 -7.19 -10.90
CA LEU A 53 -4.22 -7.08 -9.92
C LEU A 53 -4.18 -8.29 -8.98
N ILE A 54 -5.35 -8.77 -8.54
CA ILE A 54 -5.49 -9.94 -7.66
C ILE A 54 -4.96 -11.20 -8.35
N GLU A 55 -5.18 -11.32 -9.66
CA GLU A 55 -4.66 -12.45 -10.44
C GLU A 55 -3.15 -12.35 -10.68
N TRP A 56 -2.61 -11.15 -10.94
CA TRP A 56 -1.21 -10.98 -11.32
C TRP A 56 -0.24 -10.93 -10.13
N LEU A 57 -0.57 -10.18 -9.06
CA LEU A 57 0.37 -9.91 -7.95
C LEU A 57 0.99 -11.18 -7.32
N PRO A 58 0.24 -12.27 -7.05
CA PRO A 58 0.82 -13.49 -6.48
C PRO A 58 1.79 -14.22 -7.42
N LEU A 59 1.72 -13.96 -8.73
CA LEU A 59 2.55 -14.62 -9.74
C LEU A 59 3.90 -13.93 -9.96
N ASP A 60 4.02 -12.66 -9.56
CA ASP A 60 5.17 -11.79 -9.86
C ASP A 60 5.88 -11.28 -8.60
N ILE A 61 5.70 -11.94 -7.46
CA ILE A 61 6.38 -11.56 -6.21
C ILE A 61 7.90 -11.68 -6.41
N PRO A 62 8.67 -10.60 -6.13
CA PRO A 62 10.12 -10.62 -6.24
C PRO A 62 10.74 -11.74 -5.41
N ALA A 63 11.76 -12.40 -5.98
CA ALA A 63 12.51 -13.44 -5.28
C ALA A 63 13.41 -12.89 -4.17
N GLU A 64 13.54 -11.57 -4.06
CA GLU A 64 14.34 -10.94 -3.02
C GLU A 64 13.73 -11.22 -1.65
N ASP A 65 14.53 -11.87 -0.79
CA ASP A 65 14.09 -12.21 0.55
C ASP A 65 14.79 -11.32 1.58
N SER A 66 14.12 -10.22 1.92
CA SER A 66 14.53 -9.34 3.01
C SER A 66 13.41 -9.18 4.03
N CYS A 67 13.75 -9.20 5.32
CA CYS A 67 12.80 -8.98 6.40
C CYS A 67 13.35 -7.95 7.39
N ALA A 68 12.54 -6.94 7.68
CA ALA A 68 12.83 -5.89 8.65
C ALA A 68 11.57 -5.53 9.45
N ILE A 69 11.71 -4.64 10.43
CA ILE A 69 10.55 -3.98 11.03
C ILE A 69 9.95 -3.09 9.94
N VAL A 70 8.71 -3.37 9.57
CA VAL A 70 7.90 -2.54 8.69
C VAL A 70 6.90 -1.78 9.52
N ARG A 71 6.71 -0.50 9.19
CA ARG A 71 5.82 0.36 9.96
C ARG A 71 4.37 0.14 9.56
N GLY A 72 4.10 -0.13 8.29
CA GLY A 72 2.76 -0.32 7.74
C GLY A 72 2.12 0.98 7.29
N ASP A 73 2.25 2.07 8.04
CA ASP A 73 1.72 3.40 7.65
C ASP A 73 2.77 4.50 7.78
N PHE A 74 3.91 4.31 7.11
CA PHE A 74 5.03 5.24 7.15
C PHE A 74 4.75 6.49 6.29
N ARG A 75 4.40 7.61 6.94
CA ARG A 75 4.06 8.88 6.29
C ARG A 75 4.44 10.07 7.16
N CYS A 76 4.67 11.23 6.51
CA CYS A 76 5.18 12.43 7.18
C CYS A 76 4.26 12.96 8.29
N ASP A 77 2.95 12.77 8.19
CA ASP A 77 2.02 13.20 9.24
C ASP A 77 2.03 12.30 10.49
N ASN A 78 2.63 11.12 10.39
CA ASN A 78 2.94 10.23 11.51
C ASN A 78 4.34 10.52 12.11
N MET A 79 4.92 11.70 11.83
CA MET A 79 6.22 12.12 12.36
C MET A 79 6.12 13.41 13.15
N ILE A 80 6.85 13.47 14.26
CA ILE A 80 7.10 14.71 15.00
C ILE A 80 8.45 15.24 14.54
N PHE A 81 8.46 16.45 14.00
CA PHE A 81 9.68 17.16 13.63
C PHE A 81 10.15 18.08 14.75
N HIS A 82 11.45 18.33 14.80
CA HIS A 82 11.99 19.35 15.67
C HIS A 82 11.38 20.73 15.31
N PRO A 83 11.04 21.60 16.28
CA PRO A 83 10.36 22.87 15.98
C PRO A 83 11.12 23.83 15.07
N THR A 84 12.44 23.67 14.96
CA THR A 84 13.33 24.62 14.26
C THR A 84 14.27 24.00 13.23
N ASN A 85 14.30 22.67 13.07
CA ASN A 85 15.15 22.01 12.09
C ASN A 85 14.40 20.83 11.43
N SER A 86 15.00 20.19 10.44
CA SER A 86 14.37 19.11 9.65
C SER A 86 14.57 17.71 10.24
N GLU A 87 14.93 17.58 11.52
CA GLU A 87 15.13 16.30 12.18
C GLU A 87 13.80 15.72 12.66
N VAL A 88 13.62 14.41 12.47
CA VAL A 88 12.49 13.66 13.01
C VAL A 88 12.82 13.28 14.46
N VAL A 89 12.02 13.78 15.40
CA VAL A 89 12.16 13.54 16.85
C VAL A 89 11.42 12.27 17.27
N ALA A 90 10.30 11.96 16.62
CA ALA A 90 9.54 10.74 16.89
C ALA A 90 8.78 10.27 15.66
N VAL A 91 8.63 8.94 15.54
CA VAL A 91 7.71 8.28 14.61
C VAL A 91 6.55 7.71 15.41
N LEU A 92 5.33 8.01 15.02
CA LEU A 92 4.10 7.71 15.77
C LEU A 92 3.35 6.49 15.20
N ASP A 93 2.29 6.10 15.92
CA ASP A 93 1.16 5.28 15.45
C ASP A 93 1.44 3.79 15.14
N TRP A 94 2.38 3.15 15.85
CA TRP A 94 2.92 1.79 15.57
C TRP A 94 1.92 0.61 15.51
N GLU A 95 0.61 0.82 15.52
CA GLU A 95 -0.44 -0.22 15.57
C GLU A 95 -0.44 -1.19 14.38
N LEU A 96 0.02 -0.75 13.20
CA LEU A 96 0.14 -1.58 11.99
C LEU A 96 1.54 -2.19 11.80
N SER A 97 2.46 -1.96 12.74
CA SER A 97 3.84 -2.42 12.59
C SER A 97 3.95 -3.94 12.71
N THR A 98 4.85 -4.52 11.91
CA THR A 98 5.11 -5.96 11.90
C THR A 98 6.53 -6.23 11.38
N LEU A 99 6.91 -7.50 11.24
CA LEU A 99 8.06 -7.91 10.46
C LEU A 99 7.63 -8.22 9.03
N GLY A 100 8.36 -7.69 8.04
CA GLY A 100 7.98 -7.82 6.63
C GLY A 100 9.01 -7.27 5.65
N ASP A 101 8.58 -7.12 4.40
CA ASP A 101 9.43 -6.59 3.32
C ASP A 101 9.64 -5.06 3.48
N PRO A 102 10.87 -4.58 3.70
CA PRO A 102 11.16 -3.16 3.86
C PRO A 102 10.94 -2.33 2.59
N LEU A 103 11.04 -2.92 1.41
CA LEU A 103 10.82 -2.24 0.14
C LEU A 103 9.33 -2.00 -0.10
N ALA A 104 8.47 -2.90 0.37
CA ALA A 104 7.03 -2.70 0.35
C ALA A 104 6.60 -1.51 1.22
N ASP A 105 7.17 -1.38 2.43
CA ASP A 105 6.90 -0.26 3.34
C ASP A 105 7.46 1.06 2.79
N PHE A 106 8.66 1.04 2.19
CA PHE A 106 9.26 2.21 1.54
C PHE A 106 8.47 2.67 0.30
N ALA A 107 8.05 1.74 -0.55
CA ALA A 107 7.28 2.03 -1.75
C ALA A 107 5.89 2.58 -1.44
N TYR A 108 5.30 2.29 -0.27
CA TYR A 108 4.04 2.91 0.15
C TYR A 108 4.14 4.43 0.21
N GLN A 109 5.24 4.95 0.75
CA GLN A 109 5.50 6.39 0.78
C GLN A 109 5.87 6.93 -0.61
N ALA A 110 6.74 6.22 -1.34
CA ALA A 110 7.19 6.66 -2.66
C ALA A 110 6.09 6.64 -3.73
N MET A 111 5.05 5.82 -3.58
CA MET A 111 3.88 5.82 -4.47
C MET A 111 3.24 7.21 -4.61
N MET A 112 3.38 8.09 -3.61
CA MET A 112 2.86 9.46 -3.68
C MET A 112 3.44 10.27 -4.84
N TYR A 113 4.65 9.97 -5.33
CA TYR A 113 5.23 10.60 -6.53
C TYR A 113 4.38 10.35 -7.79
N ARG A 114 3.65 9.22 -7.84
CA ARG A 114 2.81 8.80 -8.97
C ARG A 114 1.31 8.98 -8.71
N MET A 115 0.93 9.37 -7.50
CA MET A 115 -0.46 9.64 -7.12
C MET A 115 -0.88 11.04 -7.59
N PRO A 116 -2.06 11.22 -8.21
CA PRO A 116 -2.60 12.54 -8.52
C PRO A 116 -2.85 13.39 -7.26
N PRO A 117 -2.67 14.72 -7.32
CA PRO A 117 -2.90 15.61 -6.17
C PRO A 117 -4.34 15.58 -5.63
N SER A 118 -5.31 15.17 -6.46
CA SER A 118 -6.70 14.98 -6.04
C SER A 118 -6.92 13.80 -5.09
N ILE A 119 -5.92 12.93 -4.89
CA ILE A 119 -6.00 11.74 -4.05
C ILE A 119 -4.90 11.79 -2.98
N VAL A 120 -5.29 11.85 -1.71
CA VAL A 120 -4.43 11.69 -0.51
C VAL A 120 -3.07 12.42 -0.54
N ALA A 121 -3.05 13.64 -1.08
CA ALA A 121 -1.85 14.49 -1.21
C ALA A 121 -0.77 13.93 -2.17
N GLY A 122 -1.20 13.36 -3.30
CA GLY A 122 -0.30 12.95 -4.36
C GLY A 122 0.52 14.09 -4.99
N LEU A 123 1.68 13.73 -5.54
CA LEU A 123 2.68 14.64 -6.10
C LEU A 123 2.78 14.55 -7.63
N ALA A 124 1.99 13.71 -8.29
CA ALA A 124 2.06 13.54 -9.73
C ALA A 124 1.77 14.86 -10.46
N GLY A 125 2.70 15.27 -11.33
CA GLY A 125 2.60 16.53 -12.07
C GLY A 125 2.92 17.79 -11.26
N ALA A 126 3.29 17.66 -9.97
CA ALA A 126 3.76 18.79 -9.18
C ALA A 126 5.16 19.24 -9.64
N ASP A 127 5.45 20.54 -9.54
CA ASP A 127 6.82 21.06 -9.70
C ASP A 127 7.63 20.76 -8.43
N LEU A 128 8.19 19.55 -8.36
CA LEU A 128 8.95 19.08 -7.22
C LEU A 128 10.14 20.00 -6.90
N LYS A 129 10.77 20.58 -7.94
CA LYS A 129 11.92 21.48 -7.76
C LYS A 129 11.48 22.78 -7.10
N ALA A 130 10.39 23.38 -7.54
CA ALA A 130 9.83 24.58 -6.90
C ALA A 130 9.39 24.32 -5.46
N LEU A 131 8.92 23.09 -5.17
CA LEU A 131 8.53 22.65 -3.83
C LEU A 131 9.70 22.20 -2.95
N ASN A 132 10.93 22.18 -3.48
CA ASN A 132 12.12 21.64 -2.80
C ASN A 132 11.95 20.17 -2.35
N ILE A 133 11.24 19.38 -3.15
CA ILE A 133 11.06 17.94 -2.97
C ILE A 133 12.01 17.21 -3.94
N PRO A 134 12.76 16.19 -3.49
CA PRO A 134 13.61 15.40 -4.40
C PRO A 134 12.76 14.68 -5.46
N SER A 135 13.36 14.32 -6.60
CA SER A 135 12.68 13.43 -7.55
C SER A 135 12.54 12.02 -6.97
N GLU A 136 11.61 11.22 -7.51
CA GLU A 136 11.44 9.81 -7.13
C GLU A 136 12.78 9.05 -7.27
N GLU A 137 13.51 9.25 -8.36
CA GLU A 137 14.78 8.56 -8.62
C GLU A 137 15.86 8.94 -7.61
N LYS A 138 15.91 10.21 -7.20
CA LYS A 138 16.83 10.64 -6.13
C LYS A 138 16.42 10.04 -4.79
N TYR A 139 15.12 10.01 -4.49
CA TYR A 139 14.60 9.48 -3.24
C TYR A 139 14.90 7.99 -3.09
N VAL A 140 14.67 7.20 -4.14
CA VAL A 140 15.00 5.77 -4.20
C VAL A 140 16.51 5.56 -4.06
N ARG A 141 17.33 6.32 -4.77
CA ARG A 141 18.80 6.21 -4.69
C ARG A 141 19.35 6.52 -3.30
N ASP A 142 18.81 7.56 -2.66
CA ASP A 142 19.20 7.92 -1.29
C ASP A 142 18.82 6.82 -0.30
N TYR A 143 17.66 6.18 -0.47
CA TYR A 143 17.26 5.00 0.31
C TYR A 143 18.24 3.84 0.09
N CYS A 144 18.51 3.45 -1.16
CA CYS A 144 19.45 2.37 -1.49
C CYS A 144 20.82 2.60 -0.85
N THR A 145 21.35 3.82 -0.98
CA THR A 145 22.65 4.20 -0.39
C THR A 145 22.67 4.01 1.13
N ARG A 146 21.60 4.42 1.83
CA ARG A 146 21.49 4.31 3.29
C ARG A 146 21.29 2.88 3.77
N THR A 147 20.70 2.02 2.94
CA THR A 147 20.47 0.60 3.26
C THR A 147 21.54 -0.33 2.71
N GLY A 148 22.60 0.19 2.07
CA GLY A 148 23.67 -0.63 1.48
C GLY A 148 23.24 -1.42 0.23
N ARG A 149 22.20 -0.96 -0.47
CA ARG A 149 21.70 -1.54 -1.72
C ARG A 149 22.26 -0.78 -2.92
N THR A 150 22.51 -1.48 -4.01
CA THR A 150 22.87 -0.86 -5.29
C THR A 150 21.67 -0.19 -5.95
N ASP A 151 20.55 -0.90 -5.95
CA ASP A 151 19.32 -0.58 -6.66
C ASP A 151 18.15 -1.38 -6.06
N ILE A 152 16.96 -1.20 -6.65
CA ILE A 152 15.76 -2.02 -6.40
C ILE A 152 15.23 -2.43 -7.77
N GLU A 153 15.62 -3.62 -8.24
CA GLU A 153 15.28 -4.12 -9.57
C GLU A 153 13.75 -4.19 -9.78
N SER A 154 13.05 -4.75 -8.80
CA SER A 154 11.58 -4.90 -8.84
C SER A 154 10.82 -3.66 -8.37
N TRP A 155 11.38 -2.45 -8.51
CA TRP A 155 10.73 -1.21 -8.06
C TRP A 155 9.31 -1.02 -8.62
N PRO A 156 9.04 -1.27 -9.92
CA PRO A 156 7.68 -1.17 -10.47
C PRO A 156 6.67 -2.11 -9.77
N PHE A 157 7.08 -3.33 -9.39
CA PHE A 157 6.23 -4.26 -8.65
C PHE A 157 5.82 -3.67 -7.30
N TYR A 158 6.76 -3.14 -6.52
CA TYR A 158 6.47 -2.58 -5.20
C TYR A 158 5.53 -1.36 -5.26
N ILE A 159 5.61 -0.58 -6.34
CA ILE A 159 4.67 0.51 -6.61
C ILE A 159 3.27 -0.04 -6.95
N ALA A 160 3.18 -1.02 -7.86
CA ALA A 160 1.90 -1.64 -8.23
C ALA A 160 1.22 -2.33 -7.03
N PHE A 161 2.00 -3.02 -6.19
CA PHE A 161 1.55 -3.63 -4.94
C PHE A 161 0.93 -2.58 -4.00
N ASN A 162 1.60 -1.43 -3.81
CA ASN A 162 1.09 -0.39 -2.92
C ASN A 162 -0.12 0.36 -3.49
N PHE A 163 -0.22 0.49 -4.82
CA PHE A 163 -1.45 0.98 -5.45
C PHE A 163 -2.59 0.01 -5.20
N PHE A 164 -2.40 -1.29 -5.40
CA PHE A 164 -3.40 -2.31 -5.06
C PHE A 164 -3.80 -2.27 -3.58
N ARG A 165 -2.83 -2.10 -2.68
CA ARG A 165 -3.09 -1.92 -1.25
C ARG A 165 -4.01 -0.74 -0.97
N MET A 166 -3.76 0.41 -1.62
CA MET A 166 -4.61 1.59 -1.48
C MET A 166 -6.01 1.35 -2.10
N VAL A 167 -6.09 0.66 -3.25
CA VAL A 167 -7.36 0.25 -3.87
C VAL A 167 -8.19 -0.59 -2.90
N ALA A 168 -7.59 -1.59 -2.25
CA ALA A 168 -8.27 -2.43 -1.27
C ALA A 168 -8.81 -1.64 -0.06
N ILE A 169 -8.03 -0.66 0.43
CA ILE A 169 -8.48 0.25 1.50
C ILE A 169 -9.67 1.09 1.03
N PHE A 170 -9.60 1.65 -0.18
CA PHE A 170 -10.67 2.50 -0.73
C PHE A 170 -11.93 1.69 -1.05
N HIS A 171 -11.77 0.45 -1.49
CA HIS A 171 -12.85 -0.51 -1.70
C HIS A 171 -13.62 -0.76 -0.40
N GLY A 172 -12.94 -1.09 0.70
CA GLY A 172 -13.58 -1.26 2.01
C GLY A 172 -14.20 0.04 2.56
N ILE A 173 -13.63 1.21 2.26
CA ILE A 173 -14.26 2.50 2.59
C ILE A 173 -15.55 2.69 1.78
N LYS A 174 -15.52 2.43 0.47
CA LYS A 174 -16.68 2.52 -0.43
C LYS A 174 -17.81 1.63 0.07
N GLY A 175 -17.53 0.38 0.44
CA GLY A 175 -18.51 -0.53 1.04
C GLY A 175 -19.15 0.02 2.31
N ARG A 176 -18.32 0.54 3.23
CA ARG A 176 -18.81 1.19 4.47
C ARG A 176 -19.62 2.46 4.24
N VAL A 177 -19.29 3.26 3.22
CA VAL A 177 -20.05 4.45 2.82
C VAL A 177 -21.43 4.02 2.28
N LEU A 178 -21.49 2.98 1.44
CA LEU A 178 -22.75 2.47 0.89
C LEU A 178 -23.67 1.90 1.98
N ARG A 179 -23.11 1.28 3.02
CA ARG A 179 -23.86 0.85 4.22
C ARG A 179 -24.27 2.00 5.16
N GLY A 180 -23.83 3.23 4.92
CA GLY A 180 -24.06 4.36 5.81
C GLY A 180 -23.27 4.29 7.13
N THR A 181 -22.25 3.42 7.21
CA THR A 181 -21.40 3.24 8.42
C THR A 181 -20.17 4.15 8.44
N ALA A 182 -19.83 4.78 7.31
CA ALA A 182 -18.79 5.79 7.22
C ALA A 182 -19.38 7.08 6.62
N VAL A 183 -19.63 8.08 7.46
CA VAL A 183 -20.36 9.31 7.07
C VAL A 183 -19.48 10.56 6.93
N SER A 184 -18.17 10.44 7.20
CA SER A 184 -17.27 11.59 7.09
C SER A 184 -17.08 12.02 5.63
N VAL A 185 -16.83 13.31 5.40
CA VAL A 185 -16.56 13.87 4.06
C VAL A 185 -15.36 13.15 3.42
N HIS A 186 -14.27 12.98 4.17
CA HIS A 186 -13.10 12.23 3.74
C HIS A 186 -13.40 10.78 3.29
N ALA A 187 -14.36 10.09 3.93
CA ALA A 187 -14.75 8.75 3.50
C ALA A 187 -15.46 8.76 2.14
N ARG A 188 -16.32 9.76 1.91
CA ARG A 188 -17.00 9.95 0.62
C ARG A 188 -16.03 10.32 -0.51
N ASP A 189 -15.07 11.21 -0.24
CA ASP A 189 -14.07 11.61 -1.23
C ASP A 189 -13.16 10.43 -1.63
N ARG A 190 -12.75 9.60 -0.66
CA ARG A 190 -11.99 8.37 -0.92
C ARG A 190 -12.81 7.37 -1.73
N ALA A 191 -14.08 7.15 -1.36
CA ALA A 191 -14.98 6.28 -2.12
C ALA A 191 -15.18 6.77 -3.57
N ALA A 192 -15.30 8.09 -3.79
CA ALA A 192 -15.43 8.68 -5.11
C ALA A 192 -14.14 8.55 -5.96
N SER A 193 -12.97 8.54 -5.31
CA SER A 193 -11.67 8.40 -5.97
C SER A 193 -11.32 6.96 -6.34
N PHE A 194 -12.10 5.97 -5.88
CA PHE A 194 -11.82 4.54 -6.05
C PHE A 194 -11.52 4.15 -7.50
N THR A 195 -12.38 4.56 -8.46
CA THR A 195 -12.24 4.15 -9.86
C THR A 195 -10.93 4.67 -10.47
N VAL A 196 -10.59 5.94 -10.24
CA VAL A 196 -9.34 6.53 -10.73
C VAL A 196 -8.13 5.83 -10.13
N LEU A 197 -8.20 5.48 -8.84
CA LEU A 197 -7.15 4.77 -8.15
C LEU A 197 -6.97 3.32 -8.68
N ALA A 198 -8.06 2.62 -8.97
CA ALA A 198 -8.04 1.28 -9.54
C ALA A 198 -7.40 1.28 -10.94
N GLU A 199 -7.73 2.26 -11.78
CA GLU A 199 -7.12 2.45 -13.10
C GLU A 199 -5.63 2.80 -13.03
N LEU A 200 -5.21 3.59 -12.03
CA LEU A 200 -3.79 3.87 -11.77
C LEU A 200 -3.05 2.60 -11.37
N ALA A 201 -3.62 1.82 -10.46
CA ALA A 201 -3.04 0.55 -10.02
C ALA A 201 -2.87 -0.42 -11.20
N TYR A 202 -3.90 -0.55 -12.04
CA TYR A 202 -3.84 -1.38 -13.23
C TYR A 202 -2.77 -0.91 -14.22
N ARG A 203 -2.66 0.40 -14.46
CA ARG A 203 -1.57 0.94 -15.31
C ARG A 203 -0.19 0.66 -14.73
N SER A 204 -0.01 0.81 -13.43
CA SER A 204 1.26 0.48 -12.77
C SER A 204 1.62 -1.00 -12.92
N MET A 205 0.64 -1.91 -12.86
CA MET A 205 0.87 -3.33 -13.17
C MET A 205 1.28 -3.53 -14.63
N LYS A 206 0.64 -2.82 -15.57
CA LYS A 206 0.97 -2.94 -17.00
C LYS A 206 2.38 -2.46 -17.33
N GLU A 207 2.97 -1.57 -16.54
CA GLU A 207 4.37 -1.14 -16.67
C GLU A 207 5.39 -2.20 -16.24
N CYS A 208 4.96 -3.22 -15.48
CA CYS A 208 5.81 -4.36 -15.10
C CYS A 208 5.90 -5.44 -16.21
N GLN A 209 5.08 -5.35 -17.26
CA GLN A 209 4.94 -6.36 -18.33
C GLN A 209 5.55 -5.88 -19.64
#